data_AF-A0A848UH11-F1
#
_entry.id   AF-A0A848UH11-F1
#
_cell.length_a   1.000
_cell.length_b   1.000
_cell.length_c   1.000
_cell.angle_alpha   90.00
_cell.angle_beta   90.00
_cell.angle_gamma   90.00
#
_symmetry.space_group_name_H-M   'P 1'
#
loop_
_entity.id
_entity.type
_entity.pdbx_description
1 polymer ?
#
loop_
_entity_poly.entity_id
_entity_poly.type
_entity_poly.pdbx_seq_one_letter_code
_entity_poly.pdbx_strand_id
1 'polypeptide(L)'
;MKENKKEIVKFTPKQLEGWEEYRNALYIQKSKSDDLFEKAITFISSGALGLTLTFHDKIVPVENSICVIIIAIGWTLLITTLFINLISHYQSSKSTDASIDEIDGILDYKINYSTYQVNLHKRNKKIDNLNKTSIYLLGIGLFLIIIYVSINIHYGKEKQLDIKVETSKQATTKDKQSESKRTIDSTSYISIKQQP
;
A
#
# COMPACT_ATOMS: atom_id res chain seq x y z
N MET A 1 39.66 -23.50 42.38
CA MET A 1 38.70 -22.77 41.53
C MET A 1 39.43 -21.55 41.00
N LYS A 2 39.92 -21.56 39.75
CA LYS A 2 40.67 -20.42 39.18
C LYS A 2 39.65 -19.43 38.61
N GLU A 3 39.52 -18.28 39.24
CA GLU A 3 38.76 -17.14 38.71
C GLU A 3 39.38 -16.70 37.39
N ASN A 4 38.68 -16.94 36.28
CA ASN A 4 39.08 -16.49 34.96
C ASN A 4 38.71 -15.00 34.83
N LYS A 5 39.59 -14.12 35.34
CA LYS A 5 39.44 -12.68 35.25
C LYS A 5 39.64 -12.28 33.79
N LYS A 6 38.53 -12.02 33.06
CA LYS A 6 38.56 -11.50 31.69
C LYS A 6 39.44 -10.24 31.68
N GLU A 7 40.60 -10.32 31.03
CA GLU A 7 41.43 -9.15 30.75
C GLU A 7 40.62 -8.15 29.93
N ILE A 8 40.46 -6.94 30.47
CA ILE A 8 39.81 -5.85 29.76
C ILE A 8 40.80 -5.39 28.69
N VAL A 9 40.52 -5.72 27.43
CA VAL A 9 41.30 -5.28 26.27
C VAL A 9 41.28 -3.75 26.24
N LYS A 10 42.44 -3.12 26.46
CA LYS A 10 42.61 -1.66 26.35
C LYS A 10 42.98 -1.30 24.92
N PHE A 11 42.11 -0.56 24.26
CA PHE A 11 42.37 -0.04 22.91
C PHE A 11 43.35 1.13 22.94
N THR A 12 44.18 1.23 21.91
CA THR A 12 45.02 2.43 21.68
C THR A 12 44.15 3.62 21.25
N PRO A 13 44.60 4.87 21.45
CA PRO A 13 43.87 6.07 21.00
C PRO A 13 43.51 6.02 19.51
N LYS A 14 44.42 5.57 18.66
CA LYS A 14 44.19 5.42 17.22
C LYS A 14 43.13 4.36 16.88
N GLN A 15 43.09 3.26 17.65
CA GLN A 15 42.02 2.26 17.50
C GLN A 15 40.67 2.82 17.95
N LEU A 16 40.64 3.60 19.04
CA LEU A 16 39.41 4.25 19.53
C LEU A 16 38.86 5.24 18.49
N GLU A 17 39.74 6.05 17.89
CA GLU A 17 39.40 6.98 16.81
C GLU A 17 38.81 6.22 15.59
N GLY A 18 39.45 5.14 15.14
CA GLY A 18 38.92 4.32 14.05
C GLY A 18 37.56 3.68 14.36
N TRP A 19 37.32 3.25 15.61
CA TRP A 19 36.00 2.76 16.04
C TRP A 19 34.94 3.86 16.07
N GLU A 20 35.32 5.09 16.44
CA GLU A 20 34.43 6.25 16.45
C GLU A 20 34.05 6.69 15.03
N GLU A 21 35.02 6.74 14.11
CA GLU A 21 34.78 6.98 12.69
C GLU A 21 33.84 5.93 12.09
N TYR A 22 34.09 4.64 12.35
CA TYR A 22 33.24 3.55 11.89
C TYR A 22 31.82 3.67 12.45
N ARG A 23 31.67 3.97 13.74
CA ARG A 23 30.37 4.20 14.37
C ARG A 23 29.63 5.37 13.69
N ASN A 24 30.33 6.46 13.38
CA ASN A 24 29.73 7.60 12.70
C ASN A 24 29.28 7.25 11.27
N ALA A 25 30.10 6.50 10.52
CA ALA A 25 29.74 6.01 9.20
C ALA A 25 28.46 5.14 9.23
N LEU A 26 28.32 4.27 10.25
CA LEU A 26 27.11 3.48 10.46
C LEU A 26 25.87 4.35 10.75
N TYR A 27 26.02 5.43 11.54
CA TYR A 27 24.90 6.36 11.79
C TYR A 27 24.46 7.10 10.52
N ILE A 28 25.42 7.56 9.71
CA ILE A 28 25.13 8.21 8.42
C ILE A 28 24.42 7.22 7.48
N GLN A 29 24.90 5.98 7.40
CA GLN A 29 24.28 4.95 6.59
C GLN A 29 22.85 4.64 7.06
N LYS A 30 22.64 4.54 8.37
CA LYS A 30 21.31 4.33 8.94
C LYS A 30 20.35 5.46 8.58
N SER A 31 20.75 6.71 8.80
CA SER A 31 19.94 7.90 8.46
C SER A 31 19.51 7.91 6.99
N LYS A 32 20.44 7.61 6.07
CA LYS A 32 20.13 7.47 4.64
C LYS A 32 19.14 6.33 4.34
N SER A 33 19.31 5.19 5.02
CA SER A 33 18.41 4.04 4.88
C SER A 33 17.00 4.38 5.35
N ASP A 34 16.86 5.10 6.46
CA ASP A 34 15.57 5.50 7.01
C ASP A 34 14.84 6.46 6.04
N ASP A 35 15.53 7.47 5.49
CA ASP A 35 14.96 8.39 4.47
C ASP A 35 14.52 7.65 3.20
N LEU A 36 15.34 6.73 2.68
CA LEU A 36 14.99 5.95 1.50
C LEU A 36 13.77 5.06 1.75
N PHE A 37 13.67 4.49 2.95
CA PHE A 37 12.56 3.66 3.36
C PHE A 37 11.25 4.45 3.44
N GLU A 38 11.27 5.66 4.02
CA GLU A 38 10.09 6.54 4.08
C GLU A 38 9.60 6.96 2.67
N LYS A 39 10.54 7.25 1.77
CA LYS A 39 10.24 7.54 0.36
C LYS A 39 9.60 6.36 -0.34
N ALA A 40 10.10 5.15 -0.09
CA ALA A 40 9.53 3.92 -0.65
C ALA A 40 8.09 3.69 -0.16
N ILE A 41 7.82 3.85 1.14
CA ILE A 41 6.44 3.77 1.70
C ILE A 41 5.53 4.75 0.97
N THR A 42 5.97 6.00 0.85
CA THR A 42 5.17 7.07 0.24
C THR A 42 4.88 6.76 -1.23
N PHE A 43 5.91 6.38 -1.98
CA PHE A 43 5.80 6.04 -3.40
C PHE A 43 4.87 4.85 -3.63
N ILE A 44 5.04 3.75 -2.89
CA ILE A 44 4.20 2.55 -3.04
C ILE A 44 2.75 2.85 -2.66
N SER A 45 2.51 3.55 -1.54
CA SER A 45 1.15 3.84 -1.06
C SER A 45 0.40 4.77 -2.04
N SER A 46 1.04 5.85 -2.48
CA SER A 46 0.46 6.79 -3.44
C SER A 46 0.26 6.16 -4.82
N GLY A 47 1.22 5.36 -5.29
CA GLY A 47 1.11 4.60 -6.53
C GLY A 47 -0.06 3.61 -6.50
N ALA A 48 -0.20 2.86 -5.41
CA ALA A 48 -1.32 1.92 -5.23
C ALA A 48 -2.68 2.64 -5.17
N LEU A 49 -2.78 3.76 -4.45
CA LEU A 49 -3.99 4.60 -4.43
C LEU A 49 -4.34 5.12 -5.83
N GLY A 50 -3.38 5.70 -6.55
CA GLY A 50 -3.59 6.22 -7.90
C GLY A 50 -4.01 5.15 -8.91
N LEU A 51 -3.34 3.98 -8.88
CA LEU A 51 -3.68 2.84 -9.73
C LEU A 51 -5.09 2.30 -9.44
N THR A 52 -5.47 2.20 -8.16
CA THR A 52 -6.79 1.67 -7.79
C THR A 52 -7.95 2.65 -8.04
N LEU A 53 -7.69 3.96 -7.99
CA LEU A 53 -8.64 4.97 -8.47
C LEU A 53 -8.82 4.87 -9.99
N THR A 54 -7.72 4.74 -10.74
CA THR A 54 -7.76 4.56 -12.19
C THR A 54 -8.48 3.26 -12.58
N PHE A 55 -8.30 2.19 -11.80
CA PHE A 55 -9.03 0.92 -11.99
C PHE A 55 -10.55 1.11 -11.93
N HIS A 56 -11.05 1.93 -10.99
CA HIS A 56 -12.49 2.21 -10.92
C HIS A 56 -12.99 3.12 -12.04
N ASP A 57 -12.18 4.07 -12.49
CA ASP A 57 -12.53 4.96 -13.59
C ASP A 57 -12.55 4.24 -14.94
N LYS A 58 -11.63 3.29 -15.16
CA LYS A 58 -11.40 2.69 -16.49
C LYS A 58 -11.81 1.21 -16.64
N ILE A 59 -11.88 0.44 -15.55
CA ILE A 59 -12.00 -1.03 -15.63
C ILE A 59 -13.30 -1.53 -14.99
N VAL A 60 -13.56 -1.19 -13.73
CA VAL A 60 -14.78 -1.62 -13.04
C VAL A 60 -15.44 -0.42 -12.35
N PRO A 61 -16.49 0.18 -12.95
CA PRO A 61 -17.25 1.24 -12.32
C PRO A 61 -17.78 0.79 -10.96
N VAL A 62 -17.78 1.69 -9.97
CA VAL A 62 -18.18 1.41 -8.57
C VAL A 62 -19.59 0.83 -8.48
N GLU A 63 -20.48 1.21 -9.39
CA GLU A 63 -21.88 0.73 -9.45
C GLU A 63 -21.98 -0.76 -9.77
N ASN A 64 -20.95 -1.34 -10.39
CA ASN A 64 -20.90 -2.74 -10.80
C ASN A 64 -19.95 -3.56 -9.93
N SER A 65 -19.24 -2.95 -8.98
CA SER A 65 -18.24 -3.65 -8.19
C SER A 65 -18.85 -4.36 -6.98
N ILE A 66 -18.30 -5.52 -6.69
CA ILE A 66 -18.64 -6.35 -5.54
C ILE A 66 -17.62 -6.09 -4.43
N CYS A 67 -18.08 -6.13 -3.18
CA CYS A 67 -17.25 -5.99 -1.99
C CYS A 67 -16.53 -4.62 -1.87
N VAL A 68 -17.23 -3.53 -2.17
CA VAL A 68 -16.72 -2.14 -2.06
C VAL A 68 -16.13 -1.82 -0.66
N ILE A 69 -16.61 -2.48 0.38
CA ILE A 69 -16.08 -2.33 1.75
C ILE A 69 -14.60 -2.76 1.83
N ILE A 70 -14.18 -3.80 1.11
CA ILE A 70 -12.79 -4.30 1.14
C ILE A 70 -11.83 -3.25 0.59
N ILE A 71 -12.19 -2.61 -0.53
CA ILE A 71 -11.36 -1.53 -1.10
C ILE A 71 -11.35 -0.29 -0.21
N ALA A 72 -12.48 0.06 0.41
CA ALA A 72 -12.56 1.18 1.35
C ALA A 72 -11.63 0.97 2.57
N ILE A 73 -11.58 -0.25 3.11
CA ILE A 73 -10.63 -0.60 4.19
C ILE A 73 -9.20 -0.53 3.67
N GLY A 74 -8.91 -1.10 2.49
CA GLY A 74 -7.59 -1.04 1.87
C GLY A 74 -7.08 0.39 1.70
N TRP A 75 -7.90 1.28 1.16
CA TRP A 75 -7.60 2.71 1.02
C TRP A 75 -7.39 3.40 2.37
N THR A 76 -8.26 3.12 3.34
CA THR A 76 -8.13 3.68 4.69
C THR A 76 -6.80 3.28 5.33
N LEU A 77 -6.38 2.02 5.16
CA LEU A 77 -5.09 1.55 5.65
C LEU A 77 -3.92 2.24 4.93
N LEU A 78 -3.96 2.40 3.60
CA LEU A 78 -2.91 3.11 2.86
C LEU A 78 -2.80 4.59 3.26
N ILE A 79 -3.93 5.27 3.43
CA ILE A 79 -3.98 6.66 3.91
C ILE A 79 -3.41 6.73 5.33
N THR A 80 -3.80 5.80 6.20
CA THR A 80 -3.29 5.73 7.58
C THR A 80 -1.78 5.48 7.59
N THR A 81 -1.26 4.60 6.74
CA THR A 81 0.19 4.38 6.56
C THR A 81 0.91 5.68 6.22
N LEU A 82 0.39 6.47 5.28
CA LEU A 82 0.98 7.76 4.90
C LEU A 82 0.99 8.74 6.08
N PHE A 83 -0.10 8.79 6.86
CA PHE A 83 -0.16 9.64 8.06
C PHE A 83 0.83 9.19 9.14
N ILE A 84 0.92 7.89 9.44
CA ILE A 84 1.89 7.38 10.42
C ILE A 84 3.32 7.67 9.96
N ASN A 85 3.61 7.49 8.67
CA ASN A 85 4.92 7.80 8.09
C ASN A 85 5.28 9.28 8.27
N LEU A 86 4.35 10.19 7.97
CA LEU A 86 4.52 11.63 8.16
C LEU A 86 4.73 12.00 9.65
N ILE A 87 3.95 11.39 10.55
CA ILE A 87 4.08 11.58 12.00
C ILE A 87 5.42 11.06 12.53
N SER A 88 5.93 9.97 11.94
CA SER A 88 7.24 9.42 12.28
C SER A 88 8.36 10.40 11.92
N HIS A 89 8.33 10.93 10.70
CA HIS A 89 9.28 11.96 10.24
C HIS A 89 9.20 13.22 11.10
N TYR A 90 8.00 13.72 11.39
CA TYR A 90 7.83 14.89 12.27
C TYR A 90 8.41 14.65 13.66
N GLN A 91 8.18 13.48 14.26
CA GLN A 91 8.76 13.13 15.55
C GLN A 91 10.28 12.94 15.48
N SER A 92 10.81 12.39 14.39
CA SER A 92 12.25 12.28 14.16
C SER A 92 12.90 13.67 14.11
N SER A 93 12.31 14.62 13.39
CA SER A 93 12.77 16.01 13.35
C SER A 93 12.76 16.66 14.74
N LYS A 94 11.64 16.57 15.47
CA LYS A 94 11.52 17.12 16.82
C LYS A 94 12.48 16.45 17.82
N SER A 95 12.75 15.16 17.60
CA SER A 95 13.76 14.40 18.34
C SER A 95 15.14 15.02 18.07
N THR A 96 15.51 15.28 16.82
CA THR A 96 16.78 15.94 16.51
C THR A 96 16.93 17.29 17.24
N ASP A 97 15.92 18.16 17.20
CA ASP A 97 15.93 19.44 17.91
C ASP A 97 16.17 19.28 19.42
N ALA A 98 15.41 18.38 20.06
CA ALA A 98 15.57 18.11 21.49
C ALA A 98 16.94 17.50 21.83
N SER A 99 17.60 16.81 20.89
CA SER A 99 18.95 16.28 21.10
C SER A 99 20.00 17.38 21.05
N ILE A 100 19.81 18.38 20.19
CA ILE A 100 20.67 19.57 20.12
C ILE A 100 20.58 20.33 21.45
N ASP A 101 19.36 20.59 21.93
CA ASP A 101 19.15 21.25 23.23
C ASP A 101 19.79 20.47 24.40
N GLU A 102 19.70 19.13 24.39
CA GLU A 102 20.31 18.29 25.41
C GLU A 102 21.84 18.30 25.34
N ILE A 103 22.44 18.35 24.13
CA ILE A 103 23.88 18.47 23.93
C ILE A 103 24.38 19.82 24.46
N ASP A 104 23.70 20.91 24.13
CA ASP A 104 24.04 22.25 24.65
C ASP A 104 23.94 22.27 26.18
N GLY A 105 22.93 21.60 26.75
CA GLY A 105 22.81 21.40 28.19
C GLY A 105 23.94 20.58 28.81
N ILE A 106 24.49 19.59 28.11
CA ILE A 106 25.68 18.83 28.58
C ILE A 106 26.93 19.72 28.54
N LEU A 107 27.11 20.50 27.47
CA LEU A 107 28.24 21.45 27.34
C LEU A 107 28.20 22.52 28.44
N ASP A 108 27.01 22.97 28.81
CA ASP A 108 26.75 23.89 29.93
C ASP A 108 26.80 23.21 31.32
N TYR A 109 27.16 21.93 31.43
CA TYR A 109 27.12 21.12 32.66
C TYR A 109 25.74 21.06 33.36
N LYS A 110 24.64 21.34 32.66
CA LYS A 110 23.26 21.31 33.17
C LYS A 110 22.63 19.91 33.12
N ILE A 111 23.11 19.04 32.24
CA ILE A 111 22.53 17.71 31.99
C ILE A 111 23.64 16.64 32.05
N ASN A 112 23.30 15.46 32.59
CA ASN A 112 24.20 14.32 32.62
C ASN A 112 24.06 13.49 31.33
N TYR A 113 25.19 13.05 30.77
CA TYR A 113 25.27 12.19 29.59
C TYR A 113 24.44 10.90 29.71
N SER A 114 24.36 10.32 30.92
CA SER A 114 23.54 9.12 31.15
C SER A 114 22.04 9.35 30.94
N THR A 115 21.52 10.52 31.36
CA THR A 115 20.12 10.91 31.17
C THR A 115 19.81 11.14 29.69
N TYR A 116 20.71 11.79 28.95
CA TYR A 116 20.63 11.97 27.51
C TYR A 116 20.49 10.64 26.76
N GLN A 117 21.34 9.65 27.06
CA GLN A 117 21.28 8.36 26.40
C GLN A 117 19.93 7.64 26.61
N VAL A 118 19.35 7.71 27.81
CA VAL A 118 18.05 7.09 28.11
C VAL A 118 16.92 7.77 27.33
N ASN A 119 16.92 9.10 27.29
CA ASN A 119 15.93 9.88 26.55
C ASN A 119 15.98 9.60 25.05
N LEU A 120 17.18 9.59 24.47
CA LEU A 120 17.40 9.23 23.07
C LEU A 120 16.91 7.81 22.75
N HIS A 121 17.27 6.83 23.58
CA HIS A 121 16.86 5.45 23.34
C HIS A 121 15.33 5.30 23.36
N LYS A 122 14.66 5.97 24.31
CA LYS A 122 13.19 5.95 24.42
C LYS A 122 12.51 6.57 23.20
N ARG A 123 13.03 7.71 22.72
CA ARG A 123 12.51 8.40 21.53
C ARG A 123 12.72 7.57 20.25
N ASN A 124 13.93 7.02 20.06
CA ASN A 124 14.22 6.14 18.93
C ASN A 124 13.35 4.88 18.93
N LYS A 125 13.08 4.28 20.10
CA LYS A 125 12.18 3.13 20.21
C LYS A 125 10.75 3.47 19.80
N LYS A 126 10.26 4.67 20.13
CA LYS A 126 8.92 5.11 19.72
C LYS A 126 8.83 5.27 18.20
N ILE A 127 9.84 5.88 17.57
CA ILE A 127 9.91 6.05 16.12
C ILE A 127 9.98 4.68 15.42
N ASP A 128 10.83 3.78 15.91
CA ASP A 128 10.95 2.41 15.37
C ASP A 128 9.63 1.64 15.42
N ASN A 129 8.87 1.76 16.53
CA ASN A 129 7.55 1.13 16.63
C ASN A 129 6.54 1.70 15.62
N LEU A 130 6.57 3.02 15.35
CA LEU A 130 5.70 3.64 14.35
C LEU A 130 6.07 3.17 12.95
N ASN A 131 7.35 3.12 12.61
CA ASN A 131 7.83 2.63 11.32
C ASN A 131 7.44 1.16 11.09
N LYS A 132 7.61 0.30 12.10
CA LYS A 132 7.15 -1.10 12.05
C LYS A 132 5.65 -1.20 11.83
N THR A 133 4.88 -0.38 12.54
CA THR A 133 3.42 -0.32 12.39
C THR A 133 3.04 0.06 10.95
N SER A 134 3.69 1.08 10.37
CA SER A 134 3.48 1.48 8.96
C SER A 134 3.73 0.33 7.97
N ILE A 135 4.75 -0.49 8.19
CA ILE A 135 5.04 -1.66 7.34
C ILE A 135 3.87 -2.64 7.35
N TYR A 136 3.35 -2.97 8.54
CA TYR A 136 2.24 -3.90 8.66
C TYR A 136 0.96 -3.36 8.03
N LEU A 137 0.62 -2.08 8.27
CA LEU A 137 -0.57 -1.47 7.63
C LEU A 137 -0.42 -1.42 6.11
N LEU A 138 0.76 -1.08 5.59
CA LEU A 138 1.03 -1.08 4.15
C LEU A 138 0.80 -2.47 3.55
N GLY A 139 1.39 -3.50 4.13
CA GLY A 139 1.26 -4.88 3.65
C GLY A 139 -0.18 -5.36 3.65
N ILE A 140 -0.93 -5.13 4.73
CA ILE A 140 -2.33 -5.51 4.84
C ILE A 140 -3.18 -4.72 3.84
N GLY A 141 -2.98 -3.40 3.72
CA GLY A 141 -3.72 -2.55 2.79
C GLY A 141 -3.54 -2.96 1.33
N LEU A 142 -2.30 -3.23 0.91
CA LEU A 142 -1.99 -3.73 -0.43
C LEU A 142 -2.61 -5.10 -0.68
N PHE A 143 -2.56 -6.00 0.29
CA PHE A 143 -3.14 -7.33 0.17
C PHE A 143 -4.66 -7.29 -0.03
N LEU A 144 -5.36 -6.44 0.73
CA LEU A 144 -6.81 -6.22 0.55
C LEU A 144 -7.16 -5.65 -0.82
N ILE A 145 -6.35 -4.70 -1.31
CA ILE A 145 -6.50 -4.14 -2.65
C ILE A 145 -6.36 -5.22 -3.73
N ILE A 146 -5.34 -6.08 -3.62
CA ILE A 146 -5.11 -7.16 -4.58
C ILE A 146 -6.30 -8.12 -4.59
N ILE A 147 -6.78 -8.55 -3.41
CA ILE A 147 -7.95 -9.42 -3.29
C ILE A 147 -9.17 -8.77 -3.96
N TYR A 148 -9.43 -7.50 -3.67
CA TYR A 148 -10.57 -6.77 -4.23
C TYR A 148 -10.50 -6.71 -5.77
N VAL A 149 -9.34 -6.36 -6.31
CA VAL A 149 -9.12 -6.27 -7.77
C VAL A 149 -9.30 -7.64 -8.42
N SER A 150 -8.75 -8.72 -7.82
CA SER A 150 -8.89 -10.08 -8.34
C SER A 150 -10.36 -10.53 -8.41
N ILE A 151 -11.14 -10.30 -7.35
CA ILE A 151 -12.57 -10.64 -7.32
C ILE A 151 -13.34 -9.88 -8.39
N ASN A 152 -13.12 -8.56 -8.50
CA ASN A 152 -13.86 -7.72 -9.42
C ASN A 152 -13.51 -7.96 -10.89
N ILE A 153 -12.26 -8.31 -11.20
CA ILE A 153 -11.88 -8.72 -12.55
C ILE A 153 -12.55 -10.04 -12.94
N HIS A 154 -12.59 -11.02 -12.02
CA HIS A 154 -13.23 -12.31 -12.30
C HIS A 154 -14.73 -12.13 -12.54
N TYR A 155 -15.41 -11.44 -11.63
CA TYR A 155 -16.84 -11.19 -11.73
C TYR A 155 -17.21 -10.33 -12.95
N GLY A 156 -16.39 -9.31 -13.26
CA GLY A 156 -16.59 -8.48 -14.45
C GLY A 156 -16.53 -9.27 -15.75
N LYS A 157 -15.69 -10.32 -15.83
CA LYS A 157 -15.65 -11.22 -16.99
C LYS A 157 -16.91 -12.07 -17.12
N GLU A 158 -17.40 -12.63 -16.02
CA GLU A 158 -18.62 -13.47 -16.02
C GLU A 158 -19.86 -12.65 -16.43
N LYS A 159 -20.04 -11.45 -15.88
CA LYS A 159 -21.17 -10.57 -16.23
C LYS A 159 -21.18 -10.16 -17.72
N GLN A 160 -20.01 -9.91 -18.31
CA GLN A 160 -19.88 -9.62 -19.74
C GLN A 160 -20.22 -10.83 -20.63
N LEU A 161 -19.86 -12.04 -20.18
CA LEU A 161 -20.22 -13.30 -20.87
C LEU A 161 -21.73 -13.51 -20.86
N ASP A 162 -22.39 -13.30 -19.72
CA ASP A 162 -23.84 -13.47 -19.60
C ASP A 162 -24.61 -12.46 -20.47
N ILE A 163 -24.24 -11.18 -20.43
CA ILE A 163 -24.86 -10.13 -21.26
C ILE A 163 -24.70 -10.45 -22.76
N LYS A 164 -23.53 -10.94 -23.18
CA LYS A 164 -23.29 -11.30 -24.58
C LYS A 164 -24.13 -12.50 -25.02
N VAL A 165 -24.26 -13.51 -24.15
CA VAL A 165 -25.10 -14.70 -24.40
C VAL A 165 -26.58 -14.32 -24.47
N GLU A 166 -27.05 -13.44 -23.60
CA GLU A 166 -28.45 -13.00 -23.54
C GLU A 166 -28.81 -12.10 -24.73
N THR A 167 -27.93 -11.17 -25.11
CA THR A 167 -28.09 -10.32 -26.30
C THR A 167 -28.08 -11.16 -27.58
N SER A 168 -27.22 -12.17 -27.66
CA SER A 168 -27.18 -13.14 -28.77
C SER A 168 -28.49 -13.91 -28.91
N LYS A 169 -29.06 -14.39 -27.79
CA LYS A 169 -30.34 -15.12 -27.77
C LYS A 169 -31.52 -14.23 -28.15
N GLN A 170 -31.55 -12.97 -27.70
CA GLN A 170 -32.61 -12.02 -28.09
C GLN A 170 -32.54 -11.65 -29.58
N ALA A 171 -31.33 -11.46 -30.14
CA ALA A 171 -31.16 -11.18 -31.56
C ALA A 171 -31.65 -12.35 -32.44
N THR A 172 -31.31 -13.59 -32.08
CA THR A 172 -31.79 -14.78 -32.81
C THR A 172 -33.29 -15.01 -32.68
N THR A 173 -33.90 -14.62 -31.57
CA THR A 173 -35.35 -14.75 -31.36
C THR A 173 -36.13 -13.72 -32.18
N LYS A 174 -35.63 -12.47 -32.26
CA LYS A 174 -36.24 -11.42 -33.09
C LYS A 174 -36.12 -11.70 -34.58
N ASP A 175 -34.99 -12.25 -35.04
CA ASP A 175 -34.83 -12.64 -36.45
C ASP A 175 -35.81 -13.76 -36.85
N LYS A 176 -35.93 -14.82 -36.04
CA LYS A 176 -36.89 -15.90 -36.28
C LYS A 176 -38.35 -15.42 -36.29
N GLN A 177 -38.69 -14.45 -35.43
CA GLN A 177 -40.04 -13.88 -35.38
C GLN A 177 -40.33 -12.96 -36.58
N SER A 178 -39.30 -12.27 -37.11
CA SER A 178 -39.37 -11.46 -38.34
C SER A 178 -39.49 -12.34 -39.61
N GLU A 179 -38.72 -13.42 -39.68
CA GLU A 179 -38.77 -14.42 -40.77
C GLU A 179 -40.11 -15.19 -40.81
N SER A 180 -40.63 -15.59 -39.65
CA SER A 180 -41.94 -16.22 -39.53
C SER A 180 -43.07 -15.28 -39.95
N LYS A 181 -42.98 -13.98 -39.70
CA LYS A 181 -44.02 -13.01 -40.10
C LYS A 181 -44.01 -12.77 -41.61
N ARG A 182 -42.82 -12.67 -42.21
CA ARG A 182 -42.66 -12.53 -43.68
C ARG A 182 -43.17 -13.75 -44.46
N THR A 183 -42.96 -14.97 -43.94
CA THR A 183 -43.43 -16.21 -44.59
C THR A 183 -44.95 -16.38 -44.50
N ILE A 184 -45.58 -15.94 -43.41
CA ILE A 184 -47.05 -15.95 -43.27
C ILE A 184 -47.68 -14.92 -44.21
N ASP A 185 -47.12 -13.71 -44.31
CA ASP A 185 -47.61 -12.68 -45.23
C ASP A 185 -47.47 -13.13 -46.71
N SER A 186 -46.39 -13.81 -47.10
CA SER A 186 -46.23 -14.31 -48.48
C SER A 186 -47.14 -15.49 -48.85
N THR A 187 -47.53 -16.32 -47.87
CA THR A 187 -48.40 -17.49 -48.12
C THR A 187 -49.88 -17.09 -48.19
N SER A 188 -50.24 -15.93 -47.63
CA SER A 188 -51.62 -15.39 -47.62
C SER A 188 -52.09 -14.88 -48.99
N TYR A 189 -51.19 -14.67 -49.95
CA TYR A 189 -51.52 -14.14 -51.29
C TYR A 189 -51.52 -15.20 -52.41
N ILE A 190 -51.27 -16.48 -52.10
CA ILE A 190 -51.27 -17.56 -53.10
C ILE A 190 -52.39 -18.53 -52.78
N SER A 191 -53.62 -18.14 -53.09
CA SER A 191 -54.68 -19.11 -53.40
C SER A 191 -55.75 -18.49 -54.27
N ILE A 192 -56.16 -19.27 -55.27
CA ILE A 192 -57.33 -19.15 -56.15
C ILE A 192 -57.05 -18.51 -57.53
N LYS A 193 -56.61 -19.36 -58.49
CA LYS A 193 -57.46 -19.78 -59.62
C LYS A 193 -56.79 -20.84 -60.53
N GLN A 194 -57.32 -22.06 -60.44
CA GLN A 194 -57.43 -23.10 -61.48
C GLN A 194 -58.78 -23.76 -61.14
N GLN A 195 -59.76 -24.07 -62.01
CA GLN A 195 -59.92 -24.42 -63.42
C GLN A 195 -61.47 -24.60 -63.62
N PRO A 196 -62.08 -24.99 -64.76
CA PRO A 196 -61.65 -25.04 -66.17
C PRO A 196 -62.19 -23.89 -67.03
#